data_AF-A0A7L3MMC0-F1
#
_entry.id   AF-A0A7L3MMC0-F1
#
_cell.length_a   1.000
_cell.length_b   1.000
_cell.length_c   1.000
_cell.angle_alpha   90.00
_cell.angle_beta   90.00
_cell.angle_gamma   90.00
#
_symmetry.space_group_name_H-M   'P 1'
#
loop_
_entity.id
_entity.type
_entity.pdbx_description
1 polymer ?
#
loop_
_entity_poly.entity_id
_entity_poly.type
_entity_poly.pdbx_seq_one_letter_code
_entity_poly.pdbx_strand_id
1 'polypeptide(L)'
;SCQDPLPWATCPLNSNRTGYEEECEKTSSTQYFWYRQTLNISPSLEASGSVQWEQALCLTLAWLVVYLCILRGTASTGKVVYVTASLPYCVLIIYLIRGLTLHGAVNGLVYMFTPKV
;
A
#
# COMPACT_ATOMS: atom_id res chain seq x y z
N SER A 1 8.01 7.02 0.10
CA SER A 1 8.98 6.03 0.61
C SER A 1 10.42 6.48 0.33
N CYS A 2 10.75 7.74 0.63
CA CYS A 2 12.06 8.34 0.29
C CYS A 2 12.82 8.72 1.57
N GLN A 3 12.55 8.02 2.66
CA GLN A 3 13.17 8.21 3.96
C GLN A 3 13.51 6.83 4.53
N ASP A 4 14.71 6.74 5.10
CA ASP A 4 15.20 5.60 5.86
C ASP A 4 15.43 6.09 7.30
N PRO A 5 14.72 5.55 8.31
CA PRO A 5 13.80 4.41 8.26
C PRO A 5 12.41 4.73 7.67
N LEU A 6 11.71 3.70 7.19
CA LEU A 6 10.32 3.83 6.72
C LEU A 6 9.38 4.18 7.89
N PRO A 7 8.33 4.99 7.66
CA PRO A 7 7.47 5.49 8.73
C PRO A 7 6.61 4.41 9.41
N TRP A 8 6.40 3.26 8.76
CA TRP A 8 5.71 2.10 9.34
C TRP A 8 6.65 1.01 9.86
N ALA A 9 7.96 1.26 9.89
CA ALA A 9 8.94 0.29 10.37
C ALA A 9 8.93 0.11 11.89
N THR A 10 8.49 1.12 12.64
CA THR A 10 8.48 1.13 14.12
C THR A 10 7.18 1.72 14.66
N CYS A 11 6.79 1.32 15.87
CA CYS A 11 5.64 1.89 16.56
C CYS A 11 5.97 3.27 17.15
N PRO A 12 5.04 4.25 17.10
CA PRO A 12 5.22 5.51 17.79
C PRO A 12 5.15 5.33 19.31
N LEU A 13 5.79 6.25 20.04
CA LEU A 13 5.68 6.34 21.49
C LEU A 13 4.34 6.95 21.89
N ASN A 14 3.87 6.58 23.07
CA ASN A 14 2.68 7.17 23.69
C ASN A 14 2.89 8.66 24.03
N SER A 15 1.80 9.35 24.40
CA SER A 15 1.83 10.78 24.76
C SER A 15 2.84 11.13 25.86
N ASN A 16 3.02 10.24 26.85
CA ASN A 16 3.95 10.42 27.97
C ASN A 16 5.41 10.03 27.65
N ARG A 17 5.67 9.52 26.43
CA ARG A 17 6.96 8.98 25.97
C ARG A 17 7.61 7.92 26.87
N THR A 18 6.80 7.18 27.62
CA THR A 18 7.29 6.12 28.52
C THR A 18 7.25 4.74 27.91
N GLY A 19 6.47 4.56 26.84
CA GLY A 19 6.31 3.28 26.14
C GLY A 19 5.72 3.46 24.75
N TYR A 20 5.51 2.35 24.05
CA TYR A 20 4.84 2.36 22.74
C TYR A 20 3.34 2.57 22.89
N GLU A 21 2.71 3.03 21.81
CA GLU A 21 1.25 3.13 21.75
C GLU A 21 0.61 1.74 21.88
N GLU A 22 -0.30 1.56 22.84
CA GLU A 22 -0.86 0.23 23.16
C GLU A 22 -1.57 -0.41 21.96
N GLU A 23 -2.26 0.39 21.15
CA GLU A 23 -2.92 -0.11 19.95
C GLU A 23 -1.91 -0.63 18.92
N CYS A 24 -0.76 0.05 18.79
CA CYS A 24 0.32 -0.38 17.90
C CYS A 24 1.00 -1.65 18.39
N GLU A 25 1.19 -1.78 19.71
CA GLU A 25 1.82 -2.96 20.32
C GLU A 25 0.91 -4.20 20.27
N LYS A 26 -0.41 -4.02 20.46
CA LYS A 26 -1.40 -5.10 20.32
C LYS A 26 -1.54 -5.57 18.86
N THR A 27 -1.21 -4.71 17.90
CA THR A 27 -1.23 -5.02 16.46
C THR A 27 0.20 -5.00 15.89
N SER A 28 0.34 -4.71 14.61
CA SER A 28 1.63 -4.46 13.96
C SER A 28 1.79 -2.97 13.63
N SER A 29 3.02 -2.46 13.64
CA SER A 29 3.35 -1.09 13.21
C SER A 29 2.77 -0.73 11.84
N THR A 30 2.77 -1.69 10.91
CA THR A 30 2.21 -1.50 9.56
C THR A 30 0.68 -1.37 9.59
N GLN A 31 0.01 -2.17 10.42
CA GLN A 31 -1.44 -2.10 10.58
C GLN A 31 -1.84 -0.78 11.25
N TYR A 32 -1.13 -0.38 12.30
CA TYR A 32 -1.35 0.90 12.96
C TYR A 32 -1.17 2.07 11.98
N PHE A 33 -0.07 2.09 11.22
CA PHE A 33 0.17 3.13 10.22
C PHE A 33 -0.94 3.19 9.15
N TRP A 34 -1.44 2.05 8.70
CA TRP A 34 -2.51 2.02 7.71
C TRP A 34 -3.83 2.57 8.28
N TYR A 35 -4.27 2.05 9.44
CA TYR A 35 -5.60 2.37 9.97
C TYR A 35 -5.67 3.71 10.71
N ARG A 36 -4.62 4.10 11.44
CA ARG A 36 -4.59 5.34 12.22
C ARG A 36 -3.94 6.50 11.49
N GLN A 37 -2.82 6.28 10.81
CA GLN A 37 -2.09 7.36 10.17
C GLN A 37 -2.60 7.65 8.75
N THR A 38 -2.81 6.62 7.92
CA THR A 38 -3.17 6.81 6.51
C THR A 38 -4.68 7.01 6.33
N LEU A 39 -5.49 6.10 6.89
CA LEU A 39 -6.94 6.12 6.71
C LEU A 39 -7.66 6.96 7.77
N ASN A 40 -7.14 6.96 9.00
CA ASN A 40 -7.79 7.55 10.18
C ASN A 40 -9.26 7.11 10.30
N ILE A 41 -9.45 5.80 10.52
CA ILE A 41 -10.77 5.16 10.52
C ILE A 41 -11.66 5.58 11.69
N SER A 42 -12.97 5.70 11.44
CA SER A 42 -14.00 5.87 12.46
C SER A 42 -14.36 4.53 13.12
N PRO A 43 -14.89 4.55 14.36
CA PRO A 43 -15.28 3.32 15.05
C PRO A 43 -16.54 2.65 14.46
N SER A 44 -17.36 3.40 13.71
CA SER A 44 -18.57 2.89 13.07
C SER A 44 -18.87 3.62 11.75
N LEU A 45 -19.66 2.98 10.89
CA LEU A 45 -20.09 3.55 9.60
C LEU A 45 -21.07 4.72 9.77
N GLU A 46 -21.87 4.70 10.84
CA GLU A 46 -22.83 5.77 11.15
C GLU A 46 -22.12 7.05 11.61
N ALA A 47 -20.94 6.92 12.21
CA ALA A 47 -20.06 8.03 12.56
C ALA A 47 -19.15 8.38 11.37
N SER A 48 -19.72 9.02 10.36
CA SER A 48 -18.91 9.59 9.27
C SER A 48 -18.12 10.78 9.79
N GLY A 49 -16.79 10.66 9.79
CA GLY A 49 -15.87 11.74 10.15
C GLY A 49 -15.77 12.82 9.06
N SER A 50 -14.81 13.73 9.22
CA SER A 50 -14.49 14.73 8.20
C SER A 50 -13.74 14.11 7.01
N VAL A 51 -13.77 14.79 5.87
CA VAL A 51 -13.00 14.40 4.67
C VAL A 51 -11.50 14.57 4.96
N GLN A 52 -10.75 13.48 4.83
CA GLN A 52 -9.29 13.51 4.96
C GLN A 52 -8.67 14.19 3.74
N TRP A 53 -8.10 15.38 3.93
CA TRP A 53 -7.58 16.21 2.84
C TRP A 53 -6.43 15.57 2.06
N GLU A 54 -5.57 14.80 2.72
CA GLU A 54 -4.47 14.08 2.06
C GLU A 54 -4.99 13.06 1.04
N GLN A 55 -6.04 12.31 1.44
CA GLN A 55 -6.69 11.32 0.58
C GLN A 55 -7.44 11.97 -0.57
N ALA A 56 -8.14 13.08 -0.31
CA ALA A 56 -8.83 13.85 -1.33
C ALA A 56 -7.85 14.41 -2.39
N LEU A 57 -6.72 14.96 -1.94
CA LEU A 57 -5.66 15.45 -2.83
C LEU A 57 -5.07 14.33 -3.68
N CYS A 58 -4.79 13.17 -3.08
CA CYS A 58 -4.30 11.99 -3.81
C CYS A 58 -5.30 11.55 -4.90
N LEU A 59 -6.59 11.53 -4.58
CA LEU A 59 -7.66 11.19 -5.54
C LEU A 59 -7.76 12.20 -6.69
N THR A 60 -7.68 13.50 -6.39
CA THR A 60 -7.70 14.55 -7.42
C THR A 60 -6.50 14.43 -8.36
N LEU A 61 -5.30 14.17 -7.83
CA LEU A 61 -4.10 13.95 -8.64
C LEU A 61 -4.23 12.71 -9.52
N ALA A 62 -4.78 11.61 -8.99
CA ALA A 62 -5.01 10.38 -9.77
C ALA A 62 -5.96 10.64 -10.96
N TRP A 63 -7.07 11.35 -10.72
CA TRP A 63 -8.00 11.73 -11.79
C TRP A 63 -7.37 12.66 -12.83
N LEU A 64 -6.54 13.59 -12.39
CA LEU A 64 -5.81 14.48 -13.29
C LEU A 64 -4.85 13.69 -14.19
N VAL A 65 -4.12 12.71 -13.65
CA VAL A 65 -3.25 11.83 -14.44
C VAL A 65 -4.06 11.03 -15.47
N VAL A 66 -5.19 10.45 -15.08
CA VAL A 66 -6.08 9.71 -16.00
C VAL A 66 -6.55 10.62 -17.12
N TYR A 67 -6.98 11.84 -16.79
CA TYR A 67 -7.41 12.82 -17.77
C TYR A 67 -6.30 13.19 -18.77
N LEU A 68 -5.08 13.45 -18.28
CA LEU A 68 -3.92 13.75 -19.13
C LEU A 68 -3.55 12.59 -20.06
N CYS A 69 -3.68 11.35 -19.60
CA CYS A 69 -3.43 10.15 -20.40
C CYS A 69 -4.41 9.99 -21.58
N ILE A 70 -5.64 10.51 -21.45
CA ILE A 70 -6.70 10.37 -22.45
C ILE A 70 -6.77 11.61 -23.38
N LEU A 71 -6.43 12.80 -22.87
CA LEU A 71 -6.63 14.08 -23.58
C LEU A 71 -5.94 14.16 -24.95
N ARG A 72 -4.77 13.54 -25.14
CA ARG A 72 -4.03 13.56 -26.41
C ARG A 72 -4.53 12.56 -27.46
N GLY A 73 -5.63 11.85 -27.20
CA GLY A 73 -6.24 10.90 -28.12
C GLY A 73 -5.55 9.54 -28.19
N THR A 74 -6.19 8.58 -28.88
CA THR A 74 -5.82 7.16 -28.91
C THR A 74 -4.39 6.89 -29.41
N ALA A 75 -3.86 7.72 -30.31
CA ALA A 75 -2.48 7.61 -30.82
C ALA A 75 -1.40 7.92 -29.76
N SER A 76 -1.70 8.80 -28.80
CA SER A 76 -0.81 9.09 -27.66
C SER A 76 -1.05 8.15 -26.50
N THR A 77 -2.32 7.83 -26.22
CA THR A 77 -2.70 6.86 -25.17
C THR A 77 -2.08 5.49 -25.45
N GLY A 78 -2.05 5.04 -26.71
CA GLY A 78 -1.40 3.78 -27.09
C GLY A 78 0.08 3.70 -26.68
N LYS A 79 0.85 4.79 -26.84
CA LYS A 79 2.26 4.85 -26.43
C LYS A 79 2.44 4.70 -24.92
N VAL A 80 1.59 5.36 -24.13
CA VAL A 80 1.61 5.26 -22.67
C VAL A 80 1.22 3.85 -22.21
N VAL A 81 0.22 3.26 -22.85
CA VAL A 81 -0.26 1.90 -22.55
C VAL A 81 0.83 0.84 -22.75
N TYR A 82 1.67 0.96 -23.78
CA TYR A 82 2.79 0.01 -23.93
C TYR A 82 3.69 -0.02 -22.70
N VAL A 83 3.97 1.14 -22.09
CA VAL A 83 4.80 1.23 -20.87
C VAL A 83 4.03 0.77 -19.63
N THR A 84 2.80 1.23 -19.44
CA THR A 84 2.01 0.89 -18.24
C THR A 84 1.55 -0.56 -18.24
N ALA A 85 1.40 -1.21 -19.39
CA ALA A 85 1.10 -2.63 -19.50
C ALA A 85 2.36 -3.49 -19.36
N SER A 86 3.53 -3.05 -19.84
CA SER A 86 4.78 -3.83 -19.72
C SER A 86 5.37 -3.81 -18.31
N LEU A 87 5.30 -2.66 -17.63
CA LEU A 87 5.93 -2.44 -16.32
C LEU A 87 5.45 -3.44 -15.24
N PRO A 88 4.15 -3.75 -15.08
CA PRO A 88 3.68 -4.75 -14.14
C PRO A 88 4.32 -6.12 -14.34
N TYR A 89 4.50 -6.57 -15.58
CA TYR A 89 5.16 -7.85 -15.85
C TYR A 89 6.63 -7.84 -15.41
N CYS A 90 7.36 -6.78 -15.69
CA CYS A 90 8.74 -6.64 -15.24
C CYS A 90 8.84 -6.67 -13.71
N VAL A 91 7.96 -5.92 -13.01
CA VAL A 91 7.93 -5.88 -11.55
C VAL A 91 7.55 -7.23 -10.95
N LEU A 92 6.56 -7.92 -11.52
CA LEU A 92 6.15 -9.26 -11.08
C LEU A 92 7.29 -10.27 -11.20
N ILE A 93 8.06 -10.25 -12.29
CA ILE A 93 9.21 -11.14 -12.47
C ILE A 93 10.28 -10.86 -11.40
N ILE A 94 10.60 -9.58 -11.15
CA ILE A 94 11.57 -9.20 -10.11
C ILE A 94 11.08 -9.64 -8.72
N TYR A 95 9.81 -9.42 -8.40
CA TYR A 95 9.23 -9.85 -7.13
C TYR A 95 9.15 -11.36 -7.00
N LEU A 96 8.90 -12.10 -8.08
CA LEU A 96 8.93 -13.55 -8.07
C LEU A 96 10.33 -14.06 -7.72
N ILE A 97 11.37 -13.55 -8.38
CA ILE A 97 12.76 -13.95 -8.11
C ILE A 97 13.12 -13.64 -6.65
N ARG A 98 12.83 -12.43 -6.17
CA ARG A 98 13.11 -12.04 -4.78
C ARG A 98 12.31 -12.87 -3.77
N GLY A 99 11.03 -13.13 -4.06
CA GLY A 99 10.15 -13.95 -3.23
C GLY A 99 10.66 -15.39 -3.10
N LEU A 100 11.11 -16.01 -4.20
CA LEU A 100 11.68 -17.35 -4.18
C LEU A 100 13.06 -17.44 -3.52
N THR A 101 13.82 -16.34 -3.51
CA THR A 101 15.14 -16.27 -2.86
C THR A 101 15.02 -16.09 -1.33
N LEU A 102 13.86 -15.67 -0.81
CA LEU A 102 13.65 -15.52 0.62
C LEU A 102 13.54 -16.88 1.33
N HIS A 103 14.12 -16.96 2.52
CA HIS A 103 13.99 -18.15 3.36
C HIS A 103 12.51 -18.42 3.69
N GLY A 104 12.09 -19.68 3.55
CA GLY A 104 10.72 -20.10 3.83
C GLY A 104 9.73 -19.95 2.67
N ALA A 105 10.15 -19.49 1.48
CA ALA A 105 9.28 -19.35 0.31
C ALA A 105 8.58 -20.67 -0.09
N VAL A 106 9.29 -21.81 -0.01
CA VAL A 106 8.76 -23.13 -0.36
C VAL A 106 7.58 -23.54 0.52
N ASN A 107 7.57 -23.18 1.81
CA ASN A 107 6.49 -23.52 2.73
C ASN A 107 5.16 -22.85 2.31
N GLY A 108 5.22 -21.59 1.90
CA GLY A 108 4.06 -20.86 1.37
C GLY A 108 3.54 -21.49 0.08
N LEU A 109 4.44 -21.93 -0.80
CA LEU A 109 4.08 -22.58 -2.06
C LEU A 109 3.38 -23.93 -1.84
N VAL A 110 3.93 -24.75 -0.94
CA VAL A 110 3.35 -26.04 -0.56
C VAL A 110 1.96 -25.83 0.07
N TYR A 111 1.81 -24.85 0.97
CA TYR A 111 0.51 -24.53 1.56
C TYR A 111 -0.54 -24.15 0.51
N MET A 112 -0.17 -23.34 -0.49
CA MET A 112 -1.09 -22.92 -1.55
C MET A 112 -1.55 -24.07 -2.44
N PHE A 113 -0.65 -25.01 -2.75
CA PHE A 113 -0.93 -26.13 -3.67
C PHE A 113 -1.37 -27.42 -2.97
N THR A 114 -1.42 -27.47 -1.64
CA THR A 114 -1.95 -28.63 -0.91
C THR A 114 -3.47 -28.53 -0.84
N PRO A 115 -4.23 -29.38 -1.55
CA PRO A 115 -5.68 -29.39 -1.43
C PRO A 115 -6.09 -29.83 -0.02
N LYS A 116 -7.05 -29.13 0.57
CA LYS A 116 -7.74 -29.62 1.77
C LYS A 116 -8.74 -30.67 1.30
N VAL A 117 -8.47 -31.93 1.68
CA VAL A 117 -9.45 -33.03 1.57
C VAL A 117 -10.55 -32.87 2.62
#